data_AF-A0A950TMJ0-F1
#
_entry.id   AF-A0A950TMJ0-F1
#
_cell.length_a   1.000
_cell.length_b   1.000
_cell.length_c   1.000
_cell.angle_alpha   90.00
_cell.angle_beta   90.00
_cell.angle_gamma   90.00
#
_symmetry.space_group_name_H-M   'P 1'
#
loop_
_entity.id
_entity.type
_entity.pdbx_description
1 polymer ?
#
loop_
_entity_poly.entity_id
_entity_poly.type
_entity_poly.pdbx_seq_one_letter_code
_entity_poly.pdbx_strand_id
1 'polypeptide(L)'
;SEIEIANELNQDAIPNEFGRPWTRGTIHQILTNEKYIGNNIYNRMSFKLKEKRVHNPPDMWVRALNVFESIVDEDLFAAARRIIDRRSRRLTDSEMLEQLTSLLTNKKRLSGLIIDEVEDMPSSSIYRERFGSLIRAYQLIGYNPGRDYHYVEINRALRTLYPQIVGQTMDQIQRVGGSVELNPLTDILTINEEFTVSIVIARCFRSRTGFLRWKLRLDSSLRPDITIAVRMNADNQGILDYYVLPIIDIAEHKFSLAEENGAYLDVYRSENLDVLFCLSARHDLGVAA
;
A
#
# COMPACT_ATOMS: atom_id res chain seq x y z
N SER A 1 -24.19 8.45 22.75
CA SER A 1 -23.17 7.54 22.20
C SER A 1 -22.88 7.96 20.76
N GLU A 2 -21.81 7.47 20.12
CA GLU A 2 -21.51 7.83 18.73
C GLU A 2 -22.62 7.41 17.75
N ILE A 3 -23.39 6.37 18.06
CA ILE A 3 -24.54 5.94 17.25
C ILE A 3 -25.77 6.83 17.48
N GLU A 4 -26.02 7.29 18.70
CA GLU A 4 -27.10 8.26 18.99
C GLU A 4 -26.87 9.56 18.19
N ILE A 5 -25.64 10.08 18.18
CA ILE A 5 -25.27 11.26 17.38
C ILE A 5 -25.52 11.01 15.89
N ALA A 6 -25.11 9.83 15.38
CA ALA A 6 -25.34 9.48 13.98
C ALA A 6 -26.85 9.39 13.65
N ASN A 7 -27.65 8.81 14.55
CA ASN A 7 -29.09 8.67 14.38
C ASN A 7 -29.79 10.02 14.39
N GLU A 8 -29.42 10.93 15.29
CA GLU A 8 -29.97 12.29 15.38
C GLU A 8 -29.68 13.08 14.09
N LEU A 9 -28.42 13.12 13.64
CA LEU A 9 -28.05 13.81 12.40
C LEU A 9 -28.76 13.24 11.16
N ASN A 10 -28.95 11.91 11.13
CA ASN A 10 -29.67 11.25 10.04
C ASN A 10 -31.18 11.53 10.09
N GLN A 11 -31.78 11.62 11.27
CA GLN A 11 -33.18 12.00 11.44
C GLN A 11 -33.44 13.43 10.98
N ASP A 12 -32.49 14.33 11.24
CA ASP A 12 -32.51 15.72 10.77
C ASP A 12 -32.18 15.88 9.27
N ALA A 13 -31.98 14.76 8.57
CA ALA A 13 -31.64 14.71 7.14
C ALA A 13 -30.37 15.51 6.79
N ILE A 14 -29.41 15.61 7.71
CA ILE A 14 -28.13 16.28 7.49
C ILE A 14 -27.14 15.25 6.88
N PRO A 15 -26.77 15.37 5.59
CA PRO A 15 -25.79 14.47 5.01
C PRO A 15 -24.37 14.78 5.49
N ASN A 16 -23.50 13.78 5.48
CA ASN A 16 -22.07 13.99 5.70
C ASN A 16 -21.37 14.69 4.51
N GLU A 17 -20.07 14.94 4.61
CA GLU A 17 -19.29 15.66 3.59
C GLU A 17 -19.29 14.99 2.20
N PHE A 18 -19.71 13.73 2.10
CA PHE A 18 -19.81 12.96 0.86
C PHE A 18 -21.26 12.76 0.39
N GLY A 19 -22.24 13.43 0.99
CA GLY A 19 -23.65 13.28 0.64
C GLY A 19 -24.27 11.96 1.12
N ARG A 20 -23.69 11.30 2.13
CA ARG A 20 -24.13 9.99 2.64
C ARG A 20 -24.66 10.11 4.08
N PRO A 21 -25.45 9.13 4.55
CA PRO A 21 -25.83 9.05 5.95
C PRO A 21 -24.62 8.95 6.88
N TRP A 22 -24.77 9.50 8.08
CA TRP A 22 -23.82 9.36 9.17
C TRP A 22 -23.79 7.93 9.69
N THR A 23 -22.59 7.45 9.99
CA THR A 23 -22.38 6.15 10.65
C THR A 23 -21.66 6.36 11.97
N ARG A 24 -21.83 5.43 12.91
CA ARG A 24 -21.08 5.42 14.17
C ARG A 24 -19.57 5.55 13.94
N GLY A 25 -19.04 4.85 12.93
CA GLY A 25 -17.61 4.89 12.58
C GLY A 25 -17.15 6.27 12.11
N THR A 26 -17.94 6.95 11.28
CA THR A 26 -17.66 8.32 10.83
C THR A 26 -17.67 9.30 11.99
N ILE A 27 -18.68 9.22 12.88
CA ILE A 27 -18.76 10.05 14.08
C ILE A 27 -17.57 9.80 15.01
N HIS A 28 -17.23 8.53 15.25
CA HIS A 28 -16.07 8.16 16.06
C HIS A 28 -14.77 8.75 15.47
N GLN A 29 -14.59 8.69 14.15
CA GLN A 29 -13.43 9.29 13.50
C GLN A 29 -13.38 10.81 13.69
N ILE A 30 -14.52 11.50 13.71
CA ILE A 30 -14.60 12.93 13.97
C ILE A 30 -14.19 13.25 15.41
N LEU A 31 -14.82 12.58 16.38
CA LEU A 31 -14.59 12.80 17.81
C LEU A 31 -13.18 12.42 18.29
N THR A 32 -12.40 11.75 17.45
CA THR A 32 -11.03 11.30 17.79
C THR A 32 -9.93 11.98 16.98
N ASN A 33 -10.28 12.88 16.06
CA ASN A 33 -9.31 13.52 15.17
C ASN A 33 -8.87 14.89 15.71
N GLU A 34 -7.60 15.00 16.08
CA GLU A 34 -7.04 16.24 16.66
C GLU A 34 -7.02 17.43 15.69
N LYS A 35 -7.33 17.24 14.39
CA LYS A 35 -7.48 18.36 13.45
C LYS A 35 -8.56 19.37 13.89
N TYR A 36 -9.57 18.91 14.64
CA TYR A 36 -10.67 19.77 15.10
C TYR A 36 -10.26 20.69 16.26
N ILE A 37 -9.16 20.40 16.94
CA ILE A 37 -8.51 21.27 17.93
C ILE A 37 -7.27 21.97 17.33
N GLY A 38 -7.21 22.10 16.00
CA GLY A 38 -6.14 22.82 15.32
C GLY A 38 -4.83 22.03 15.15
N ASN A 39 -4.76 20.78 15.61
CA ASN A 39 -3.52 20.00 15.58
C ASN A 39 -3.42 19.15 14.29
N ASN A 40 -2.25 19.16 13.66
CA ASN A 40 -1.93 18.24 12.58
C ASN A 40 -1.05 17.11 13.09
N ILE A 41 -1.55 15.88 13.02
CA ILE A 41 -0.76 14.69 13.30
C ILE A 41 -0.31 14.10 11.97
N TYR A 42 0.98 14.20 11.68
CA TYR A 42 1.61 13.54 10.54
C TYR A 42 2.56 12.43 11.01
N ASN A 43 3.16 11.73 10.07
CA ASN A 43 4.11 10.66 10.36
C ASN A 43 3.49 9.45 11.10
N ARG A 44 2.18 9.22 11.00
CA ARG A 44 1.53 7.98 11.53
C ARG A 44 2.00 6.73 10.79
N MET A 45 2.39 6.93 9.54
CA MET A 45 3.15 5.97 8.75
C MET A 45 4.30 6.74 8.13
N SER A 46 5.50 6.19 8.22
CA SER A 46 6.65 6.71 7.48
C SER A 46 7.22 5.65 6.57
N PHE A 47 7.93 6.11 5.57
CA PHE A 47 8.93 5.31 4.89
C PHE A 47 10.03 6.29 4.49
N LYS A 48 11.27 5.91 4.73
CA LYS A 48 12.37 6.53 4.00
C LYS A 48 12.32 6.03 2.57
N LEU A 49 12.95 6.77 1.67
CA LEU A 49 13.07 6.36 0.28
C LEU A 49 13.61 4.92 0.22
N LYS A 50 12.93 4.03 -0.53
CA LYS A 50 13.23 2.60 -0.66
C LYS A 50 13.11 1.73 0.59
N GLU A 51 12.71 2.29 1.73
CA GLU A 51 12.46 1.51 2.95
C GLU A 51 10.99 1.12 3.09
N LYS A 52 10.74 0.12 3.94
CA LYS A 52 9.39 -0.36 4.24
C LYS A 52 8.55 0.78 4.81
N ARG A 53 7.27 0.86 4.39
CA ARG A 53 6.27 1.65 5.14
C ARG A 53 6.10 1.05 6.52
N VAL A 54 6.58 1.79 7.50
CA VAL A 54 6.49 1.47 8.92
C VAL A 54 5.30 2.23 9.48
N HIS A 55 4.42 1.52 10.18
CA HIS A 55 3.53 2.17 11.11
C HIS A 55 4.37 2.68 12.26
N ASN A 56 4.47 4.00 12.35
CA ASN A 56 5.29 4.61 13.37
C ASN A 56 4.54 4.52 14.70
N PRO A 57 5.25 4.17 15.79
CA PRO A 57 4.65 4.22 17.12
C PRO A 57 4.31 5.68 17.49
N PRO A 58 3.36 5.91 18.41
CA PRO A 58 2.84 7.26 18.70
C PRO A 58 3.89 8.29 19.12
N ASP A 59 5.01 7.86 19.69
CA ASP A 59 6.17 8.67 20.07
C ASP A 59 6.93 9.23 18.85
N MET A 60 6.83 8.58 17.69
CA MET A 60 7.38 9.06 16.42
C MET A 60 6.38 9.91 15.61
N TRP A 61 5.13 10.05 16.08
CA TRP A 61 4.18 10.92 15.40
C TRP A 61 4.58 12.36 15.61
N VAL A 62 4.66 13.10 14.50
CA VAL A 62 4.93 14.52 14.62
C VAL A 62 3.60 15.24 14.72
N ARG A 63 3.43 15.93 15.85
CA ARG A 63 2.25 16.71 16.19
C ARG A 63 2.61 18.18 16.04
N ALA A 64 2.09 18.81 15.00
CA ALA A 64 2.15 20.26 14.89
C ALA A 64 0.89 20.82 15.56
N LEU A 65 1.08 21.54 16.66
CA LEU A 65 -0.02 22.07 17.47
C LEU A 65 -0.53 23.39 16.89
N ASN A 66 -1.85 23.61 16.93
CA ASN A 66 -2.50 24.88 16.53
C ASN A 66 -2.08 25.40 15.14
N VAL A 67 -1.90 24.49 14.18
CA VAL A 67 -1.58 24.85 12.78
C VAL A 67 -2.82 25.16 11.94
N PHE A 68 -3.99 24.76 12.42
CA PHE A 68 -5.28 25.14 11.86
C PHE A 68 -6.10 25.87 12.92
N GLU A 69 -7.08 26.65 12.48
CA GLU A 69 -8.07 27.23 13.37
C GLU A 69 -8.89 26.10 14.02
N SER A 70 -8.91 26.10 15.36
CA SER A 70 -9.66 25.12 16.15
C SER A 70 -11.16 25.36 16.00
N ILE A 71 -11.89 24.31 15.65
CA ILE A 71 -13.36 24.34 15.54
C ILE A 71 -14.00 24.08 16.91
N VAL A 72 -13.30 23.36 17.80
CA VAL A 72 -13.73 23.05 19.17
C VAL A 72 -12.62 23.30 20.18
N ASP A 73 -12.99 23.56 21.42
CA ASP A 73 -12.04 23.73 22.53
C ASP A 73 -11.31 22.42 22.86
N GLU A 74 -10.04 22.54 23.24
CA GLU A 74 -9.18 21.41 23.59
C GLU A 74 -9.73 20.62 24.80
N ASP A 75 -10.24 21.30 25.82
CA ASP A 75 -10.83 20.67 27.00
C ASP A 75 -12.07 19.84 26.66
N LEU A 76 -12.89 20.34 25.74
CA LEU A 76 -14.10 19.65 25.27
C LEU A 76 -13.72 18.39 24.48
N PHE A 77 -12.75 18.51 23.56
CA PHE A 77 -12.22 17.38 22.81
C PHE A 77 -11.60 16.32 23.74
N ALA A 78 -10.79 16.75 24.72
CA ALA A 78 -10.17 15.87 25.70
C ALA A 78 -11.23 15.14 26.56
N ALA A 79 -12.34 15.81 26.90
CA ALA A 79 -13.46 15.20 27.61
C ALA A 79 -14.13 14.10 26.77
N ALA A 80 -14.41 14.38 25.48
CA ALA A 80 -14.97 13.38 24.57
C ALA A 80 -14.06 12.15 24.42
N ARG A 81 -12.76 12.38 24.21
CA ARG A 81 -11.73 11.32 24.17
C ARG A 81 -11.70 10.48 25.45
N ARG A 82 -11.73 11.12 26.64
CA ARG A 82 -11.76 10.41 27.92
C ARG A 82 -12.98 9.53 28.08
N ILE A 83 -14.15 9.95 27.59
CA ILE A 83 -15.37 9.13 27.62
C ILE A 83 -15.21 7.90 26.74
N ILE A 84 -14.68 8.07 25.52
CA ILE A 84 -14.42 6.98 24.57
C ILE A 84 -13.40 5.98 25.15
N ASP A 85 -12.27 6.48 25.65
CA ASP A 85 -11.18 5.65 26.17
C ASP A 85 -11.56 4.92 27.47
N ARG A 86 -12.42 5.51 28.32
CA ARG A 86 -12.90 4.86 29.55
C ARG A 86 -13.79 3.65 29.25
N ARG A 87 -14.55 3.69 28.15
CA ARG A 87 -15.40 2.56 27.74
C ARG A 87 -14.54 1.36 27.32
N SER A 88 -13.42 1.58 26.63
CA SER A 88 -12.53 0.51 26.19
C SER A 88 -11.58 0.00 27.28
N ARG A 89 -11.07 0.87 28.16
CA ARG A 89 -10.13 0.49 29.25
C ARG A 89 -10.72 -0.47 30.28
N ARG A 90 -12.04 -0.59 30.36
CA ARG A 90 -12.70 -1.58 31.22
C ARG A 90 -12.60 -3.00 30.69
N LEU A 91 -12.18 -3.18 29.44
CA LEU A 91 -12.06 -4.49 28.80
C LEU A 91 -10.62 -5.03 28.95
N THR A 92 -10.55 -6.27 29.38
CA THR A 92 -9.35 -7.11 29.35
C THR A 92 -9.06 -7.58 27.92
N ASP A 93 -7.83 -8.05 27.69
CA ASP A 93 -7.44 -8.59 26.39
C ASP A 93 -8.34 -9.76 25.98
N SER A 94 -8.70 -10.63 26.93
CA SER A 94 -9.63 -11.75 26.71
C SER A 94 -11.02 -11.26 26.31
N GLU A 95 -11.60 -10.29 27.01
CA GLU A 95 -12.93 -9.75 26.67
C GLU A 95 -12.95 -9.09 25.29
N MET A 96 -11.88 -8.39 24.91
CA MET A 96 -11.73 -7.84 23.56
C MET A 96 -11.67 -8.93 22.49
N LEU A 97 -10.93 -10.01 22.73
CA LEU A 97 -10.84 -11.14 21.80
C LEU A 97 -12.16 -11.93 21.73
N GLU A 98 -12.88 -12.07 22.84
CA GLU A 98 -14.22 -12.68 22.89
C GLU A 98 -15.22 -11.86 22.06
N GLN A 99 -15.19 -10.53 22.18
CA GLN A 99 -16.04 -9.66 21.36
C GLN A 99 -15.74 -9.83 19.86
N LEU A 100 -14.47 -9.88 19.46
CA LEU A 100 -14.12 -10.16 18.05
C LEU A 100 -14.59 -11.54 17.61
N THR A 101 -14.48 -12.55 18.47
CA THR A 101 -14.93 -13.93 18.18
C THR A 101 -16.44 -13.98 18.00
N SER A 102 -17.20 -13.28 18.85
CA SER A 102 -18.65 -13.12 18.74
C SER A 102 -19.03 -12.40 17.43
N LEU A 103 -18.34 -11.30 17.11
CA LEU A 103 -18.56 -10.56 15.88
C LEU A 103 -18.28 -11.41 14.63
N LEU A 104 -17.20 -12.18 14.66
CA LEU A 104 -16.85 -13.11 13.59
C LEU A 104 -17.95 -14.18 13.40
N THR A 105 -18.44 -14.73 14.50
CA THR A 105 -19.49 -15.77 14.48
C THR A 105 -20.76 -15.24 13.80
N ASN A 106 -21.12 -13.99 14.10
CA ASN A 106 -22.32 -13.32 13.59
C ASN A 106 -22.18 -12.83 12.14
N LYS A 107 -21.08 -12.16 11.80
CA LYS A 107 -20.89 -11.51 10.49
C LYS A 107 -20.16 -12.40 9.47
N LYS A 108 -19.59 -13.53 9.89
CA LYS A 108 -18.74 -14.47 9.12
C LYS A 108 -17.46 -13.86 8.52
N ARG A 109 -17.26 -12.55 8.66
CA ARG A 109 -16.08 -11.81 8.23
C ARG A 109 -15.79 -10.63 9.15
N LEU A 110 -14.51 -10.29 9.29
CA LEU A 110 -14.07 -9.10 10.02
C LEU A 110 -13.32 -8.14 9.10
N SER A 111 -13.48 -6.85 9.36
CA SER A 111 -12.64 -5.79 8.84
C SER A 111 -12.66 -4.62 9.83
N GLY A 112 -11.71 -3.69 9.72
CA GLY A 112 -11.71 -2.48 10.56
C GLY A 112 -13.04 -1.73 10.48
N LEU A 113 -13.60 -1.59 9.27
CA LEU A 113 -14.89 -0.95 9.06
C LEU A 113 -16.04 -1.68 9.77
N ILE A 114 -16.09 -3.02 9.69
CA ILE A 114 -17.14 -3.81 10.36
C ILE A 114 -17.03 -3.68 11.89
N ILE A 115 -15.82 -3.63 12.43
CA ILE A 115 -15.59 -3.42 13.86
C ILE A 115 -16.06 -2.02 14.27
N ASP A 116 -15.72 -1.01 13.47
CA ASP A 116 -16.06 0.38 13.75
C ASP A 116 -17.56 0.67 13.66
N GLU A 117 -18.33 -0.20 13.00
CA GLU A 117 -19.80 -0.14 12.90
C GLU A 117 -20.56 -0.81 14.06
N VAL A 118 -19.88 -1.58 14.92
CA VAL A 118 -20.54 -2.35 16.00
C VAL A 118 -20.63 -1.51 17.27
N GLU A 119 -21.82 -1.49 17.87
CA GLU A 119 -22.10 -0.83 19.15
C GLU A 119 -21.47 -1.59 20.33
N ASP A 120 -21.08 -0.86 21.38
CA ASP A 120 -20.42 -1.37 22.59
C ASP A 120 -19.12 -2.16 22.38
N MET A 121 -18.53 -2.05 21.19
CA MET A 121 -17.24 -2.65 20.84
C MET A 121 -16.13 -1.57 20.74
N PRO A 122 -14.89 -1.90 21.18
CA PRO A 122 -13.72 -1.08 20.88
C PRO A 122 -13.53 -0.87 19.38
N SER A 123 -13.08 0.32 18.97
CA SER A 123 -12.79 0.59 17.57
C SER A 123 -11.57 -0.21 17.07
N SER A 124 -11.47 -0.36 15.76
CA SER A 124 -10.37 -1.02 15.06
C SER A 124 -9.00 -0.42 15.38
N SER A 125 -8.95 0.86 15.77
CA SER A 125 -7.76 1.54 16.25
C SER A 125 -7.34 1.08 17.65
N ILE A 126 -8.29 0.85 18.56
CA ILE A 126 -8.01 0.34 19.90
C ILE A 126 -7.50 -1.11 19.85
N TYR A 127 -8.06 -1.95 18.98
CA TYR A 127 -7.52 -3.29 18.73
C TYR A 127 -6.08 -3.24 18.19
N ARG A 128 -5.76 -2.30 17.29
CA ARG A 128 -4.39 -2.11 16.78
C ARG A 128 -3.43 -1.69 17.87
N GLU A 129 -3.82 -0.74 18.72
CA GLU A 129 -2.99 -0.27 19.82
C GLU A 129 -2.73 -1.38 20.83
N ARG A 130 -3.78 -2.09 21.26
CA ARG A 130 -3.69 -3.13 22.30
C ARG A 130 -2.94 -4.38 21.85
N PHE A 131 -3.15 -4.83 20.62
CA PHE A 131 -2.57 -6.07 20.08
C PHE A 131 -1.45 -5.84 19.07
N GLY A 132 -0.98 -4.59 18.89
CA GLY A 132 0.05 -4.17 17.94
C GLY A 132 -0.39 -4.14 16.47
N SER A 133 -1.35 -4.98 16.06
CA SER A 133 -2.01 -4.88 14.75
C SER A 133 -3.36 -5.58 14.75
N LEU A 134 -4.24 -5.17 13.82
CA LEU A 134 -5.55 -5.79 13.65
C LEU A 134 -5.45 -7.24 13.15
N ILE A 135 -4.42 -7.52 12.34
CA ILE A 135 -4.12 -8.88 11.86
C ILE A 135 -3.74 -9.79 13.03
N ARG A 136 -2.90 -9.30 13.95
CA ARG A 136 -2.52 -10.06 15.15
C ARG A 136 -3.75 -10.34 16.03
N ALA A 137 -4.65 -9.38 16.19
CA ALA A 137 -5.92 -9.59 16.88
C ALA A 137 -6.78 -10.69 16.19
N TYR A 138 -6.83 -10.72 14.86
CA TYR A 138 -7.52 -11.77 14.11
C TYR A 138 -6.88 -13.15 14.24
N GLN A 139 -5.55 -13.22 14.24
CA GLN A 139 -4.82 -14.47 14.44
C GLN A 139 -5.08 -15.07 15.83
N LEU A 140 -5.14 -14.22 16.87
CA LEU A 140 -5.40 -14.64 18.25
C LEU A 140 -6.78 -15.29 18.42
N ILE A 141 -7.76 -14.98 17.57
CA ILE A 141 -9.10 -15.60 17.57
C ILE A 141 -9.25 -16.71 16.50
N GLY A 142 -8.15 -17.11 15.85
CA GLY A 142 -8.18 -18.12 14.78
C GLY A 142 -8.85 -17.66 13.49
N TYR A 143 -9.08 -16.35 13.31
CA TYR A 143 -9.66 -15.80 12.09
C TYR A 143 -8.59 -15.50 11.06
N ASN A 144 -8.65 -16.19 9.92
CA ASN A 144 -7.91 -15.81 8.73
C ASN A 144 -8.86 -15.11 7.75
N PRO A 145 -8.79 -13.78 7.57
CA PRO A 145 -9.60 -13.09 6.58
C PRO A 145 -9.20 -13.58 5.19
N GLY A 146 -9.93 -14.56 4.65
CA GLY A 146 -9.73 -15.21 3.34
C GLY A 146 -9.82 -14.29 2.11
N ARG A 147 -9.74 -12.97 2.29
CA ARG A 147 -9.45 -11.98 1.26
C ARG A 147 -8.44 -10.95 1.80
N ASP A 148 -7.21 -11.19 1.40
CA ASP A 148 -6.15 -10.22 1.10
C ASP A 148 -5.64 -9.33 2.26
N TYR A 149 -4.93 -9.95 3.21
CA TYR A 149 -3.70 -9.36 3.77
C TYR A 149 -2.43 -10.08 3.29
N HIS A 150 -2.58 -11.14 2.49
CA HIS A 150 -1.47 -11.84 1.83
C HIS A 150 -0.67 -10.87 0.93
N TYR A 151 -1.30 -9.83 0.38
CA TYR A 151 -0.57 -8.78 -0.33
C TYR A 151 0.47 -8.05 0.54
N VAL A 152 0.31 -7.98 1.87
CA VAL A 152 1.31 -7.33 2.76
C VAL A 152 2.57 -8.18 2.85
N GLU A 153 2.42 -9.51 2.94
CA GLU A 153 3.51 -10.48 2.94
C GLU A 153 4.13 -10.60 1.55
N ILE A 154 3.31 -10.69 0.50
CA ILE A 154 3.77 -10.63 -0.90
C ILE A 154 4.56 -9.34 -1.12
N ASN A 155 4.01 -8.16 -0.80
CA ASN A 155 4.72 -6.90 -0.95
C ASN A 155 5.99 -6.83 -0.08
N ARG A 156 6.07 -7.59 1.02
CA ARG A 156 7.33 -7.72 1.79
C ARG A 156 8.33 -8.56 0.99
N ALA A 157 7.92 -9.71 0.46
CA ALA A 157 8.74 -10.57 -0.38
C ALA A 157 9.21 -9.85 -1.67
N LEU A 158 8.32 -9.13 -2.36
CA LEU A 158 8.66 -8.35 -3.56
C LEU A 158 9.69 -7.25 -3.28
N ARG A 159 9.66 -6.63 -2.08
CA ARG A 159 10.68 -5.67 -1.67
C ARG A 159 12.05 -6.32 -1.45
N THR A 160 12.07 -7.57 -0.99
CA THR A 160 13.32 -8.34 -0.88
C THR A 160 13.83 -8.77 -2.25
N LEU A 161 12.91 -9.08 -3.17
CA LEU A 161 13.23 -9.50 -4.54
C LEU A 161 13.75 -8.34 -5.41
N TYR A 162 13.25 -7.12 -5.21
CA TYR A 162 13.61 -5.97 -6.03
C TYR A 162 15.12 -5.69 -6.12
N PRO A 163 15.87 -5.55 -5.00
CA PRO A 163 17.32 -5.37 -5.06
C PRO A 163 18.04 -6.53 -5.74
N GLN A 164 17.52 -7.75 -5.63
CA GLN A 164 18.10 -8.93 -6.26
C GLN A 164 17.96 -8.85 -7.79
N ILE A 165 16.78 -8.48 -8.30
CA ILE A 165 16.55 -8.31 -9.73
C ILE A 165 17.39 -7.18 -10.29
N VAL A 166 17.44 -6.03 -9.61
CA VAL A 166 18.27 -4.89 -10.03
C VAL A 166 19.74 -5.29 -10.09
N GLY A 167 20.26 -5.91 -9.03
CA GLY A 167 21.65 -6.37 -8.98
C GLY A 167 21.98 -7.39 -10.07
N GLN A 168 21.12 -8.40 -10.28
CA GLN A 168 21.30 -9.39 -11.35
C GLN A 168 21.29 -8.76 -12.74
N THR A 169 20.41 -7.77 -12.97
CA THR A 169 20.33 -7.05 -14.24
C THR A 169 21.60 -6.24 -14.49
N MET A 170 22.08 -5.51 -13.48
CA MET A 170 23.33 -4.74 -13.56
C MET A 170 24.54 -5.63 -13.83
N ASP A 171 24.66 -6.75 -13.10
CA ASP A 171 25.73 -7.72 -13.29
C ASP A 171 25.75 -8.27 -14.73
N GLN A 172 24.58 -8.57 -15.29
CA GLN A 172 24.50 -9.07 -16.66
C GLN A 172 24.84 -8.02 -17.70
N ILE A 173 24.39 -6.77 -17.53
CA ILE A 173 24.79 -5.65 -18.40
C ILE A 173 26.32 -5.51 -18.42
N GLN A 174 26.96 -5.58 -17.25
CA GLN A 174 28.42 -5.53 -17.14
C GLN A 174 29.11 -6.73 -17.81
N ARG A 175 28.55 -7.94 -17.70
CA ARG A 175 29.09 -9.14 -18.36
C ARG A 175 29.06 -9.04 -19.89
N VAL A 176 28.07 -8.36 -20.47
CA VAL A 176 28.01 -8.12 -21.93
C VAL A 176 28.81 -6.88 -22.37
N GLY A 177 29.65 -6.33 -21.47
CA GLY A 177 30.54 -5.19 -21.73
C GLY A 177 29.89 -3.81 -21.57
N GLY A 178 28.61 -3.75 -21.20
CA GLY A 178 27.91 -2.48 -20.97
C GLY A 178 28.30 -1.83 -19.64
N SER A 179 28.25 -0.49 -19.57
CA SER A 179 28.32 0.23 -18.30
C SER A 179 26.91 0.52 -17.78
N VAL A 180 26.76 0.54 -16.46
CA VAL A 180 25.48 0.83 -15.80
C VAL A 180 25.71 1.61 -14.51
N GLU A 181 25.00 2.72 -14.38
CA GLU A 181 24.98 3.56 -13.19
C GLU A 181 23.57 3.57 -12.59
N LEU A 182 23.45 3.25 -11.31
CA LEU A 182 22.19 3.32 -10.58
C LEU A 182 22.06 4.66 -9.88
N ASN A 183 21.01 5.42 -10.19
CA ASN A 183 20.68 6.61 -9.43
C ASN A 183 20.09 6.23 -8.05
N PRO A 184 20.76 6.57 -6.94
CA PRO A 184 20.33 6.14 -5.61
C PRO A 184 19.05 6.81 -5.13
N LEU A 185 18.63 7.92 -5.75
CA LEU A 185 17.40 8.64 -5.41
C LEU A 185 16.21 8.14 -6.24
N THR A 186 16.41 7.82 -7.51
CA THR A 186 15.30 7.52 -8.43
C THR A 186 15.16 6.05 -8.79
N ASP A 187 16.15 5.21 -8.44
CA ASP A 187 16.23 3.81 -8.87
C ASP A 187 16.33 3.61 -10.41
N ILE A 188 16.58 4.69 -11.16
CA ILE A 188 16.82 4.61 -12.60
C ILE A 188 18.23 4.12 -12.86
N LEU A 189 18.35 3.18 -13.80
CA LEU A 189 19.61 2.73 -14.36
C LEU A 189 19.93 3.56 -15.60
N THR A 190 21.06 4.26 -15.59
CA THR A 190 21.64 4.85 -16.79
C THR A 190 22.59 3.84 -17.40
N ILE A 191 22.28 3.33 -18.58
CA ILE A 191 23.08 2.31 -19.27
C ILE A 191 23.90 2.99 -20.35
N ASN A 192 25.21 2.73 -20.37
CA ASN A 192 26.17 3.25 -21.34
C ASN A 192 26.20 4.78 -21.50
N GLU A 193 25.68 5.53 -20.52
CA GLU A 193 25.41 6.98 -20.64
C GLU A 193 24.46 7.35 -21.81
N GLU A 194 23.75 6.38 -22.39
CA GLU A 194 22.96 6.53 -23.62
C GLU A 194 21.46 6.51 -23.39
N PHE A 195 20.99 5.62 -22.52
CA PHE A 195 19.57 5.47 -22.26
C PHE A 195 19.30 5.06 -20.81
N THR A 196 18.07 5.35 -20.39
CA THR A 196 17.62 5.17 -19.02
C THR A 196 16.57 4.08 -18.91
N VAL A 197 16.69 3.27 -17.86
CA VAL A 197 15.82 2.13 -17.60
C VAL A 197 15.27 2.19 -16.19
N SER A 198 13.96 2.02 -16.04
CA SER A 198 13.33 1.73 -14.75
C SER A 198 12.91 0.27 -14.68
N ILE A 199 12.92 -0.31 -13.48
CA ILE A 199 12.44 -1.67 -13.23
C ILE A 199 11.25 -1.60 -12.28
N VAL A 200 10.15 -2.26 -12.62
CA VAL A 200 8.94 -2.31 -11.81
C VAL A 200 8.49 -3.75 -11.64
N ILE A 201 8.30 -4.20 -10.40
CA ILE A 201 7.73 -5.53 -10.12
C ILE A 201 6.21 -5.42 -10.03
N ALA A 202 5.53 -6.12 -10.92
CA ALA A 202 4.09 -6.20 -10.97
C ALA A 202 3.60 -7.44 -10.22
N ARG A 203 2.88 -7.22 -9.12
CA ARG A 203 2.21 -8.29 -8.37
C ARG A 203 1.03 -8.84 -9.15
N CYS A 204 0.91 -10.16 -9.23
CA CYS A 204 -0.26 -10.85 -9.74
C CYS A 204 -1.41 -10.80 -8.72
N PHE A 205 -2.61 -10.49 -9.19
CA PHE A 205 -3.85 -10.65 -8.42
C PHE A 205 -4.96 -11.21 -9.31
N ARG A 206 -5.86 -11.98 -8.70
CA ARG A 206 -7.08 -12.47 -9.38
C ARG A 206 -8.16 -11.40 -9.32
N SER A 207 -8.71 -11.08 -10.49
CA SER A 207 -9.91 -10.24 -10.60
C SER A 207 -11.13 -10.96 -10.01
N ARG A 208 -12.23 -10.22 -9.80
CA ARG A 208 -13.50 -10.81 -9.32
C ARG A 208 -14.03 -11.93 -10.23
N THR A 209 -13.69 -11.87 -11.52
CA THR A 209 -14.06 -12.83 -12.56
C THR A 209 -13.06 -13.99 -12.70
N GLY A 210 -12.02 -14.06 -11.85
CA GLY A 210 -11.08 -15.18 -11.80
C GLY A 210 -9.80 -15.01 -12.62
N PHE A 211 -9.80 -14.14 -13.63
CA PHE A 211 -8.64 -13.85 -14.49
C PHE A 211 -7.47 -13.21 -13.72
N LEU A 212 -6.24 -13.54 -14.14
CA LEU A 212 -5.02 -12.97 -13.59
C LEU A 212 -4.78 -11.56 -14.15
N ARG A 213 -4.32 -10.66 -13.26
CA ARG A 213 -4.06 -9.26 -13.59
C ARG A 213 -2.81 -8.76 -12.87
N TRP A 214 -2.14 -7.81 -13.51
CA TRP A 214 -0.95 -7.13 -12.98
C TRP A 214 -1.10 -5.63 -13.15
N LYS A 215 -1.16 -4.89 -12.05
CA LYS A 215 -1.29 -3.42 -12.10
C LYS A 215 0.09 -2.80 -12.27
N LEU A 216 0.26 -2.05 -13.35
CA LEU A 216 1.47 -1.28 -13.61
C LEU A 216 1.24 0.20 -13.31
N ARG A 217 2.27 0.81 -12.73
CA ARG A 217 2.39 2.25 -12.53
C ARG A 217 3.78 2.62 -13.00
N LEU A 218 3.85 3.24 -14.16
CA LEU A 218 5.10 3.74 -14.73
C LEU A 218 5.46 5.07 -14.07
N ASP A 219 6.74 5.31 -13.84
CA ASP A 219 7.23 6.53 -13.21
C ASP A 219 7.22 7.71 -14.19
N SER A 220 6.02 8.23 -14.44
CA SER A 220 5.75 9.30 -15.42
C SER A 220 6.49 10.60 -15.16
N SER A 221 6.90 10.87 -13.92
CA SER A 221 7.69 12.05 -13.55
C SER A 221 9.17 11.90 -13.88
N LEU A 222 9.65 10.66 -13.94
CA LEU A 222 11.06 10.34 -14.19
C LEU A 222 11.34 10.08 -15.67
N ARG A 223 10.31 9.69 -16.43
CA ARG A 223 10.36 9.47 -17.89
C ARG A 223 11.60 8.69 -18.36
N PRO A 224 11.82 7.46 -17.85
CA PRO A 224 12.88 6.61 -18.37
C PRO A 224 12.58 6.24 -19.83
N ASP A 225 13.61 6.02 -20.63
CA ASP A 225 13.46 5.62 -22.04
C ASP A 225 12.77 4.26 -22.15
N ILE A 226 13.07 3.35 -21.21
CA ILE A 226 12.50 2.00 -21.14
C ILE A 226 12.04 1.70 -19.71
N THR A 227 10.85 1.11 -19.56
CA THR A 227 10.42 0.48 -18.30
C THR A 227 10.37 -1.03 -18.44
N ILE A 228 11.11 -1.74 -17.58
CA ILE A 228 11.04 -3.19 -17.46
C ILE A 228 9.99 -3.55 -16.42
N ALA A 229 8.86 -4.08 -16.87
CA ALA A 229 7.81 -4.60 -16.00
C ALA A 229 8.02 -6.10 -15.77
N VAL A 230 8.43 -6.47 -14.56
CA VAL A 230 8.59 -7.86 -14.12
C VAL A 230 7.24 -8.39 -13.64
N ARG A 231 6.64 -9.32 -14.39
CA ARG A 231 5.38 -9.95 -13.95
C ARG A 231 5.67 -11.09 -13.00
N MET A 232 5.02 -11.09 -11.85
CA MET A 232 5.08 -12.23 -10.92
C MET A 232 4.11 -13.34 -11.34
N ASN A 233 4.42 -14.60 -11.04
CA ASN A 233 3.50 -15.73 -11.27
C ASN A 233 2.24 -15.66 -10.38
N ALA A 234 1.28 -16.56 -10.60
CA ALA A 234 -0.01 -16.55 -9.90
C ALA A 234 0.12 -16.56 -8.36
N ASP A 235 1.15 -17.24 -7.85
CA ASP A 235 1.43 -17.37 -6.41
C ASP A 235 2.32 -16.26 -5.86
N ASN A 236 2.82 -15.37 -6.74
CA ASN A 236 3.77 -14.29 -6.46
C ASN A 236 5.08 -14.76 -5.79
N GLN A 237 5.51 -15.99 -6.07
CA GLN A 237 6.74 -16.57 -5.53
C GLN A 237 7.89 -16.61 -6.54
N GLY A 238 7.59 -16.37 -7.83
CA GLY A 238 8.59 -16.35 -8.89
C GLY A 238 8.21 -15.37 -10.00
N ILE A 239 9.19 -15.08 -10.85
CA ILE A 239 8.99 -14.28 -12.06
C ILE A 239 8.28 -15.15 -13.09
N LEU A 240 7.24 -14.60 -13.72
CA LEU A 240 6.52 -15.21 -14.82
C LEU A 240 7.19 -14.87 -16.14
N ASP A 241 7.38 -13.58 -16.40
CA ASP A 241 7.98 -13.01 -17.62
C ASP A 241 8.22 -11.51 -17.42
N TYR A 242 8.72 -10.86 -18.48
CA TYR A 242 9.08 -9.45 -18.51
C TYR A 242 8.36 -8.74 -19.66
N TYR A 243 8.06 -7.46 -19.48
CA TYR A 243 7.73 -6.54 -20.56
C TYR A 243 8.79 -5.45 -20.62
N VAL A 244 9.41 -5.27 -21.79
CA VAL A 244 10.41 -4.22 -22.04
C VAL A 244 9.71 -3.08 -22.77
N LEU A 245 9.16 -2.14 -22.01
CA LEU A 245 8.23 -1.13 -22.49
C LEU A 245 8.96 0.18 -22.84
N PRO A 246 9.15 0.52 -24.12
CA PRO A 246 9.73 1.80 -24.50
C PRO A 246 8.71 2.92 -24.30
N ILE A 247 9.11 4.03 -23.66
CA ILE A 247 8.18 5.10 -23.30
C ILE A 247 7.52 5.77 -24.51
N ILE A 248 8.17 5.73 -25.67
CA ILE A 248 7.66 6.30 -26.92
C ILE A 248 6.39 5.60 -27.41
N ASP A 249 6.23 4.31 -27.13
CA ASP A 249 5.10 3.51 -27.61
C ASP A 249 3.96 3.43 -26.58
N ILE A 250 4.23 3.77 -25.31
CA ILE A 250 3.28 3.62 -24.20
C ILE A 250 2.63 4.95 -23.84
N ALA A 251 1.38 5.12 -24.28
CA ALA A 251 0.60 6.32 -24.04
C ALA A 251 0.10 6.48 -22.58
N GLU A 252 -0.18 5.37 -21.88
CA GLU A 252 -0.72 5.38 -20.53
C GLU A 252 0.31 4.98 -19.47
N HIS A 253 0.44 5.79 -18.41
CA HIS A 253 1.37 5.50 -17.31
C HIS A 253 0.76 4.64 -16.19
N LYS A 254 -0.53 4.32 -16.26
CA LYS A 254 -1.25 3.48 -15.29
C LYS A 254 -2.24 2.59 -16.00
N PHE A 255 -1.89 1.31 -16.14
CA PHE A 255 -2.75 0.32 -16.75
C PHE A 255 -2.59 -1.03 -16.06
N SER A 256 -3.38 -2.02 -16.47
CA SER A 256 -3.29 -3.37 -15.94
C SER A 256 -3.02 -4.34 -17.07
N LEU A 257 -1.93 -5.12 -16.95
CA LEU A 257 -1.73 -6.28 -17.81
C LEU A 257 -2.71 -7.39 -17.45
N ALA A 258 -3.08 -8.13 -18.49
CA ALA A 258 -3.84 -9.37 -18.49
C ALA A 258 -2.91 -10.54 -18.80
N GLU A 259 -3.49 -11.75 -18.82
CA GLU A 259 -2.82 -12.95 -19.32
C GLU A 259 -2.42 -12.78 -20.79
N GLU A 260 -3.32 -12.20 -21.60
CA GLU A 260 -3.12 -11.80 -23.01
C GLU A 260 -3.59 -10.36 -23.20
N ASN A 261 -2.73 -9.49 -23.75
CA ASN A 261 -2.98 -8.05 -23.91
C ASN A 261 -3.11 -7.65 -25.38
N GLY A 262 -2.87 -8.58 -26.30
CA GLY A 262 -2.87 -8.34 -27.73
C GLY A 262 -1.57 -7.72 -28.22
N ALA A 263 -1.44 -7.59 -29.54
CA ALA A 263 -0.20 -7.20 -30.21
C ALA A 263 0.37 -5.85 -29.73
N TYR A 264 -0.48 -4.91 -29.30
CA TYR A 264 -0.04 -3.61 -28.82
C TYR A 264 0.91 -3.70 -27.61
N LEU A 265 0.72 -4.68 -26.71
CA LEU A 265 1.57 -4.84 -25.53
C LEU A 265 2.41 -6.11 -25.58
N ASP A 266 1.86 -7.21 -26.09
CA ASP A 266 2.52 -8.51 -26.04
C ASP A 266 3.73 -8.62 -26.98
N VAL A 267 3.90 -7.68 -27.93
CA VAL A 267 5.14 -7.55 -28.74
C VAL A 267 6.35 -7.19 -27.87
N TYR A 268 6.13 -6.51 -26.74
CA TYR A 268 7.19 -6.14 -25.79
C TYR A 268 7.43 -7.22 -24.72
N ARG A 269 6.69 -8.32 -24.76
CA ARG A 269 6.81 -9.42 -23.79
C ARG A 269 8.01 -10.30 -24.14
N SER A 270 8.78 -10.66 -23.12
CA SER A 270 9.92 -11.57 -23.23
C SER A 270 9.99 -12.48 -22.00
N GLU A 271 10.46 -13.71 -22.19
CA GLU A 271 10.68 -14.65 -21.08
C GLU A 271 11.88 -14.25 -20.20
N ASN A 272 12.79 -13.45 -20.76
CA ASN A 272 14.02 -12.99 -20.10
C ASN A 272 14.36 -11.55 -20.52
N LEU A 273 15.49 -11.04 -20.03
CA LEU A 273 15.98 -9.69 -20.35
C LEU A 273 17.03 -9.66 -21.46
N ASP A 274 17.12 -10.68 -22.31
CA ASP A 274 18.14 -10.75 -23.36
C ASP A 274 18.05 -9.56 -24.33
N VAL A 275 16.84 -9.08 -24.62
CA VAL A 275 16.63 -7.88 -25.43
C VAL A 275 17.34 -6.67 -24.84
N LEU A 276 17.25 -6.48 -23.52
CA LEU A 276 17.96 -5.40 -22.83
C LEU A 276 19.48 -5.62 -22.92
N PHE A 277 19.95 -6.85 -22.69
CA PHE A 277 21.37 -7.15 -22.69
C PHE A 277 21.98 -6.91 -24.08
N CYS A 278 21.29 -7.31 -25.16
CA CYS A 278 21.67 -7.00 -26.53
C CYS A 278 21.76 -5.49 -26.79
N LEU A 279 20.82 -4.69 -26.29
CA LEU A 279 20.85 -3.22 -26.41
C LEU A 279 22.01 -2.60 -25.62
N SER A 280 22.41 -3.22 -24.52
CA SER A 280 23.50 -2.73 -23.67
C SER A 280 24.90 -3.21 -24.07
N ALA A 281 24.98 -4.22 -24.93
CA ALA A 281 26.24 -4.90 -25.26
C ALA A 281 27.24 -3.94 -25.92
N ARG A 282 28.52 -4.11 -25.57
CA ARG A 282 29.63 -3.38 -26.19
C ARG A 282 30.60 -4.35 -26.82
N HIS A 283 31.00 -4.01 -28.04
CA HIS A 283 32.04 -4.71 -28.77
C HIS A 283 33.18 -3.73 -29.05
N ASP A 284 34.40 -4.11 -28.66
CA ASP A 284 35.58 -3.39 -29.11
C ASP A 284 35.66 -3.49 -30.63
N LEU A 285 35.47 -2.36 -31.30
CA LEU A 285 35.82 -2.23 -32.71
C LEU A 285 37.35 -2.22 -32.75
N GLY A 286 37.93 -3.40 -33.02
CA GLY A 286 39.38 -3.52 -33.19
C GLY A 286 39.89 -2.42 -34.11
N VAL A 287 40.86 -1.65 -33.62
CA VAL A 287 41.49 -0.59 -34.41
C VAL A 287 42.07 -1.24 -35.66
N ALA A 288 41.56 -0.85 -36.84
CA ALA A 288 42.13 -1.28 -38.10
C ALA A 288 43.60 -0.82 -38.12
N ALA A 289 44.50 -1.80 -38.15
CA ALA A 289 45.94 -1.60 -38.22
C ALA A 289 46.37 -0.99 -39.56
#